data_AF-A0A150F4V1-F1
#
_entry.id   AF-A0A150F4V1-F1
#
_cell.length_a   1.000
_cell.length_b   1.000
_cell.length_c   1.000
_cell.angle_alpha   90.00
_cell.angle_beta   90.00
_cell.angle_gamma   90.00
#
_symmetry.space_group_name_H-M   'P 1'
#
loop_
_entity.id
_entity.type
_entity.pdbx_description
1 polymer ?
#
loop_
_entity_poly.entity_id
_entity_poly.type
_entity_poly.pdbx_seq_one_letter_code
_entity_poly.pdbx_strand_id
1 'polypeptide(L)'
;MEDLLFEYKRTLKQTKKWYKQLETDEAALSAEELKDKKIIRTIITDLEYVTEWLEKGRQPGIRRAIDRRDAYQRMLIKDPRIIETYSQAMMFEPSGNITEEDRIRIREALALLTDREKEMLLLHKAECFSYERIAALLNVKKSTVQTTIKRALLKIQKQQEEKKQSPA
;
A
#
# COMPACT_ATOMS: atom_id res chain seq x y z
N MET A 1 -14.18 31.91 -7.03
CA MET A 1 -13.05 31.49 -6.14
C MET A 1 -11.81 32.34 -6.40
N GLU A 2 -11.51 32.69 -7.65
CA GLU A 2 -10.39 33.58 -7.99
C GLU A 2 -10.49 34.98 -7.35
N ASP A 3 -11.70 35.55 -7.29
CA ASP A 3 -11.94 36.85 -6.63
C ASP A 3 -11.56 36.83 -5.14
N LEU A 4 -11.92 35.76 -4.44
CA LEU A 4 -11.61 35.58 -3.03
C LEU A 4 -10.10 35.48 -2.80
N LEU A 5 -9.40 34.72 -3.64
CA LEU A 5 -7.94 34.60 -3.56
C LEU A 5 -7.25 35.95 -3.81
N PHE A 6 -7.75 36.73 -4.75
CA PHE A 6 -7.25 38.08 -5.03
C PHE A 6 -7.42 39.01 -3.81
N GLU A 7 -8.58 38.98 -3.16
CA GLU A 7 -8.84 39.75 -1.94
C GLU A 7 -7.92 39.34 -0.79
N TYR A 8 -7.72 38.04 -0.55
CA TYR A 8 -6.80 37.54 0.48
C TYR A 8 -5.35 37.96 0.22
N LYS A 9 -4.89 37.93 -1.04
CA LYS A 9 -3.54 38.42 -1.39
C LYS A 9 -3.40 39.92 -1.19
N ARG A 10 -4.44 40.69 -1.52
CA ARG A 10 -4.46 42.15 -1.33
C ARG A 10 -4.38 42.51 0.16
N THR A 11 -5.19 41.86 1.00
CA THR A 11 -5.19 42.07 2.45
C THR A 11 -3.86 41.65 3.08
N LEU A 12 -3.28 40.51 2.67
CA LEU A 12 -1.96 40.07 3.11
C LEU A 12 -0.85 41.10 2.79
N LYS A 13 -0.92 41.73 1.60
CA LYS A 13 0.02 42.79 1.23
C LYS A 13 -0.15 44.03 2.12
N GLN A 14 -1.38 44.38 2.49
CA GLN A 14 -1.68 45.50 3.38
C GLN A 14 -1.21 45.23 4.82
N THR A 15 -1.52 44.06 5.37
CA THR A 15 -1.12 43.69 6.74
C THR A 15 0.39 43.57 6.89
N LYS A 16 1.11 43.05 5.88
CA LYS A 16 2.59 43.09 5.85
C LYS A 16 3.14 44.51 5.84
N LYS A 17 2.46 45.46 5.18
CA LYS A 17 2.86 46.87 5.20
C LYS A 17 2.68 47.48 6.60
N TRP A 18 1.56 47.21 7.27
CA TRP A 18 1.33 47.65 8.65
C TRP A 18 2.34 47.05 9.62
N TYR A 19 2.66 45.75 9.47
CA TYR A 19 3.67 45.10 10.29
C TYR A 19 5.05 45.75 10.16
N LYS A 20 5.47 46.10 8.93
CA LYS A 20 6.73 46.82 8.69
C LYS A 20 6.77 48.22 9.29
N GLN A 21 5.62 48.90 9.39
CA GLN A 21 5.55 50.22 10.03
C GLN A 21 5.78 50.14 11.54
N LEU A 22 5.48 48.98 12.14
CA LEU A 22 5.71 48.65 13.56
C LEU A 22 7.05 47.92 13.78
N GLU A 23 7.91 47.88 12.75
CA GLU A 23 9.25 47.30 12.77
C GLU A 23 10.30 48.34 13.20
N THR A 24 9.94 49.19 14.15
CA THR A 24 10.83 50.07 14.91
C THR A 24 11.36 49.33 16.15
N ASP A 25 12.43 49.85 16.76
CA ASP A 25 13.04 49.25 17.96
C ASP A 25 11.99 48.94 19.03
N GLU A 26 11.94 47.69 19.51
CA GLU A 26 10.92 47.23 20.47
C GLU A 26 10.95 47.99 21.81
N ALA A 27 12.08 48.64 22.12
CA ALA A 27 12.25 49.50 23.28
C ALA A 27 11.57 50.87 23.16
N ALA A 28 11.25 51.31 21.93
CA ALA A 28 10.56 52.57 21.65
C ALA A 28 9.05 52.40 21.48
N LEU A 29 8.54 51.17 21.53
CA LEU A 29 7.14 50.83 21.25
C LEU A 29 6.28 50.88 22.52
N SER A 30 5.10 51.48 22.41
CA SER A 30 4.09 51.46 23.47
C SER A 30 3.61 50.03 23.75
N ALA A 31 3.14 49.77 24.98
CA ALA A 31 2.60 48.47 25.37
C ALA A 31 1.39 48.03 24.50
N GLU A 32 0.66 48.98 23.93
CA GLU A 32 -0.45 48.75 23.01
C GLU A 32 0.05 48.34 21.62
N GLU A 33 1.02 49.08 21.07
CA GLU A 33 1.64 48.79 19.77
C GLU A 33 2.34 47.41 19.77
N LEU A 34 2.86 46.98 20.92
CA LEU A 34 3.48 45.67 21.09
C LEU A 34 2.45 44.54 21.08
N LYS A 35 1.21 44.79 21.54
CA LYS A 35 0.09 43.86 21.38
C LYS A 35 -0.38 43.82 19.93
N ASP A 36 -0.52 44.98 19.28
CA ASP A 36 -0.94 45.08 17.89
C ASP A 36 0.03 44.37 16.95
N LYS A 37 1.35 44.51 17.18
CA LYS A 37 2.38 43.78 16.44
C LYS A 37 2.20 42.27 16.52
N LYS A 38 1.84 41.73 17.71
CA LYS A 38 1.55 40.30 17.89
C LYS A 38 0.29 39.89 17.14
N ILE A 39 -0.78 40.67 17.24
CA ILE A 39 -2.05 40.38 16.54
C ILE A 39 -1.85 40.38 15.03
N ILE A 40 -1.18 41.40 14.49
CA ILE A 40 -0.89 41.51 13.06
C ILE A 40 -0.04 40.33 12.58
N ARG A 41 0.93 39.87 13.38
CA ARG A 41 1.72 38.68 13.06
C ARG A 41 0.84 37.43 12.92
N THR A 42 -0.09 37.21 13.84
CA THR A 42 -1.04 36.09 13.76
C THR A 42 -1.94 36.20 12.53
N ILE A 43 -2.45 37.41 12.23
CA ILE A 43 -3.24 37.65 11.02
C ILE A 43 -2.44 37.32 9.75
N ILE A 44 -1.15 37.68 9.69
CA ILE A 44 -0.29 37.35 8.54
C ILE A 44 -0.16 35.84 8.39
N THR A 45 0.10 35.10 9.47
CA THR A 45 0.23 33.64 9.39
C THR A 45 -1.07 32.96 8.95
N ASP A 46 -2.22 33.47 9.39
CA ASP A 46 -3.53 32.93 9.00
C ASP A 46 -3.82 33.21 7.52
N LEU A 47 -3.52 34.43 7.05
CA LEU A 47 -3.68 34.79 5.64
C LEU A 47 -2.74 33.98 4.73
N GLU A 48 -1.50 33.74 5.15
CA GLU A 48 -0.55 32.88 4.43
C GLU A 48 -1.05 31.43 4.35
N TYR A 49 -1.61 30.91 5.44
CA TYR A 49 -2.21 29.58 5.47
C TYR A 49 -3.39 29.45 4.51
N VAL A 50 -4.34 30.39 4.57
CA VAL A 50 -5.55 30.37 3.72
C VAL A 50 -5.18 30.55 2.25
N THR A 51 -4.23 31.45 1.94
CA THR A 51 -3.79 31.66 0.55
C THR A 51 -3.10 30.42 -0.02
N GLU A 52 -2.20 29.77 0.74
CA GLU A 52 -1.57 28.52 0.30
C GLU A 52 -2.60 27.41 0.08
N TRP A 53 -3.61 27.31 0.94
CA TRP A 53 -4.68 26.32 0.79
C TRP A 53 -5.49 26.58 -0.48
N LEU A 54 -5.95 27.82 -0.69
CA LEU A 54 -6.77 28.19 -1.84
C LEU A 54 -6.01 28.07 -3.17
N GLU A 55 -4.70 28.33 -3.19
CA GLU A 55 -3.86 28.15 -4.38
C GLU A 55 -3.61 26.68 -4.73
N LYS A 56 -3.28 25.85 -3.73
CA LYS A 56 -2.89 24.46 -3.96
C LYS A 56 -4.07 23.49 -3.95
N GLY A 57 -5.22 23.92 -3.44
CA GLY A 57 -6.38 23.07 -3.16
C GLY A 57 -6.09 21.96 -2.14
N ARG A 58 -5.02 22.10 -1.35
CA ARG A 58 -4.51 21.09 -0.41
C ARG A 58 -4.16 21.75 0.91
N GLN A 59 -4.42 21.05 2.01
CA GLN A 59 -4.06 21.52 3.34
C GLN A 59 -2.54 21.78 3.43
N PRO A 60 -2.12 23.02 3.74
CA PRO A 60 -0.73 23.38 3.96
C PRO A 60 -0.09 22.58 5.10
N GLY A 61 1.19 22.22 4.96
CA GLY A 61 1.98 21.54 6.00
C GLY A 61 1.82 20.01 6.07
N ILE A 62 0.85 19.41 5.38
CA ILE A 62 0.66 17.95 5.41
C ILE A 62 1.37 17.27 4.22
N ARG A 63 2.36 16.41 4.51
CA ARG A 63 3.07 15.60 3.48
C ARG A 63 2.17 14.56 2.79
N ARG A 64 1.13 14.06 3.46
CA ARG A 64 0.20 13.02 2.94
C ARG A 64 -1.24 13.51 3.02
N ALA A 65 -1.76 14.06 1.92
CA ALA A 65 -3.13 14.57 1.84
C ALA A 65 -4.19 13.46 2.00
N ILE A 66 -5.42 13.87 2.32
CA ILE A 66 -6.57 12.99 2.50
C ILE A 66 -6.95 12.22 1.21
N ASP A 67 -6.68 12.79 0.03
CA ASP A 67 -6.86 12.13 -1.26
C ASP A 67 -6.05 10.83 -1.38
N ARG A 68 -4.93 10.72 -0.64
CA ARG A 68 -4.14 9.47 -0.62
C ARG A 68 -4.83 8.36 0.17
N ARG A 69 -5.73 8.76 1.08
CA ARG A 69 -6.56 7.86 1.87
C ARG A 69 -7.81 7.45 1.10
N ASP A 70 -8.16 8.12 0.01
CA ASP A 70 -9.48 8.04 -0.61
C ASP A 70 -9.93 6.60 -0.81
N ALA A 71 -10.92 6.24 0.00
CA ALA A 71 -11.74 5.09 -0.23
C ALA A 71 -12.46 5.24 -1.58
N TYR A 72 -12.76 6.46 -2.03
CA TYR A 72 -13.46 6.76 -3.29
C TYR A 72 -12.71 6.34 -4.57
N GLN A 73 -11.37 6.47 -4.63
CA GLN A 73 -10.61 5.91 -5.78
C GLN A 73 -10.59 4.38 -5.78
N ARG A 74 -10.71 3.74 -4.61
CA ARG A 74 -10.86 2.28 -4.45
C ARG A 74 -12.30 1.79 -4.63
N MET A 75 -13.28 2.64 -4.34
CA MET A 75 -14.72 2.41 -4.45
C MET A 75 -15.29 2.88 -5.78
N LEU A 76 -14.46 3.46 -6.67
CA LEU A 76 -14.88 3.78 -8.02
C LEU A 76 -15.31 2.47 -8.67
N ILE A 77 -16.61 2.33 -8.91
CA ILE A 77 -17.18 1.22 -9.65
C ILE A 77 -16.56 1.34 -11.05
N LYS A 78 -15.48 0.60 -11.29
CA LYS A 78 -14.92 0.46 -12.63
C LYS A 78 -16.02 -0.21 -13.46
N ASP A 79 -16.33 0.35 -14.61
CA ASP A 79 -17.24 -0.26 -15.58
C ASP A 79 -16.87 -1.76 -15.69
N PRO A 80 -17.83 -2.69 -15.52
CA PRO A 80 -17.56 -4.12 -15.61
C PRO A 80 -16.73 -4.50 -16.84
N ARG A 81 -16.91 -3.78 -17.96
CA ARG A 81 -16.13 -3.97 -19.19
C ARG A 81 -14.64 -3.68 -19.02
N ILE A 82 -14.27 -2.70 -18.20
CA ILE A 82 -12.87 -2.40 -17.88
C ILE A 82 -12.30 -3.50 -17.00
N ILE A 83 -13.08 -4.06 -16.07
CA ILE A 83 -12.63 -5.18 -15.25
C ILE A 83 -12.40 -6.42 -16.13
N GLU A 84 -13.31 -6.68 -17.08
CA GLU A 84 -13.23 -7.80 -18.03
C GLU A 84 -12.00 -7.71 -18.95
N THR A 85 -11.62 -6.53 -19.44
CA THR A 85 -10.43 -6.39 -20.29
C THR A 85 -9.12 -6.70 -19.55
N TYR A 86 -9.02 -6.33 -18.27
CA TYR A 86 -7.87 -6.72 -17.44
C TYR A 86 -7.96 -8.16 -16.95
N SER A 87 -9.17 -8.71 -16.73
CA SER A 87 -9.32 -10.11 -16.31
C SER A 87 -8.96 -11.08 -17.42
N GLN A 88 -9.23 -10.76 -18.69
CA GLN A 88 -8.81 -11.58 -19.83
C GLN A 88 -7.29 -11.71 -19.91
N ALA A 89 -6.54 -10.65 -19.60
CA ALA A 89 -5.08 -10.71 -19.49
C ALA A 89 -4.59 -11.52 -18.27
N MET A 90 -5.46 -11.75 -17.28
CA MET A 90 -5.24 -12.61 -16.11
C MET A 90 -5.80 -14.02 -16.26
N MET A 91 -6.49 -14.34 -17.37
CA MET A 91 -6.92 -15.71 -17.65
C MET A 91 -5.66 -16.54 -17.88
N PHE A 92 -5.26 -17.27 -16.85
CA PHE A 92 -4.21 -18.26 -16.93
C PHE A 92 -4.70 -19.38 -17.86
N GLU A 93 -4.37 -19.29 -19.14
CA GLU A 93 -4.37 -20.48 -19.99
C GLU A 93 -3.16 -21.33 -19.57
N PRO A 94 -3.35 -22.56 -19.07
CA PRO A 94 -2.24 -23.43 -18.76
C PRO A 94 -1.45 -23.66 -20.05
N SER A 95 -0.26 -23.07 -20.15
CA SER A 95 0.56 -23.06 -21.37
C SER A 95 1.21 -24.41 -21.70
N GLY A 96 0.74 -25.51 -21.10
CA GLY A 96 1.33 -26.83 -21.26
C GLY A 96 0.28 -27.93 -21.24
N ASN A 97 0.20 -28.68 -22.32
CA ASN A 97 -0.39 -30.01 -22.31
C ASN A 97 0.46 -30.89 -21.39
N ILE A 98 -0.05 -31.20 -20.20
CA ILE A 98 0.61 -32.11 -19.26
C ILE A 98 0.59 -33.51 -19.90
N THR A 99 1.76 -34.07 -20.19
CA THR A 99 1.88 -35.41 -20.79
C THR A 99 1.46 -36.46 -19.76
N GLU A 100 0.97 -37.63 -20.19
CA GLU A 100 0.63 -38.69 -19.23
C GLU A 100 1.85 -39.13 -18.39
N GLU A 101 3.06 -39.05 -18.98
CA GLU A 101 4.32 -39.26 -18.24
C GLU A 101 4.53 -38.26 -17.11
N ASP A 102 4.20 -36.97 -17.31
CA ASP A 102 4.29 -35.96 -16.27
C ASP A 102 3.29 -36.26 -15.14
N ARG A 103 2.08 -36.73 -15.48
CA ARG A 103 1.07 -37.13 -14.49
C ARG A 103 1.52 -38.32 -13.67
N ILE A 104 2.11 -39.33 -14.31
CA ILE A 104 2.68 -40.50 -13.62
C ILE A 104 3.81 -40.04 -12.68
N ARG A 105 4.74 -39.20 -13.15
CA ARG A 105 5.81 -38.64 -12.32
C ARG A 105 5.29 -37.89 -11.09
N ILE A 106 4.24 -37.07 -11.26
CA ILE A 106 3.60 -36.35 -10.16
C ILE A 106 2.92 -37.32 -9.17
N ARG A 107 2.18 -38.32 -9.67
CA ARG A 107 1.51 -39.32 -8.82
C ARG A 107 2.52 -40.11 -7.99
N GLU A 108 3.61 -40.56 -8.60
CA GLU A 108 4.68 -41.27 -7.92
C GLU A 108 5.38 -40.42 -6.86
N ALA A 109 5.62 -39.14 -7.16
CA ALA A 109 6.19 -38.20 -6.20
C ALA A 109 5.27 -37.99 -4.99
N LEU A 110 3.96 -37.84 -5.24
CA LEU A 110 2.97 -37.66 -4.17
C LEU A 110 2.71 -38.93 -3.36
N ALA A 111 2.94 -40.12 -3.91
CA ALA A 111 2.75 -41.40 -3.23
C ALA A 111 3.78 -41.65 -2.09
N LEU A 112 4.94 -40.99 -2.14
CA LEU A 112 5.96 -41.06 -1.09
C LEU A 112 5.65 -40.22 0.16
N LEU A 113 4.72 -39.27 0.03
CA LEU A 113 4.37 -38.37 1.12
C LEU A 113 3.33 -39.02 2.01
N THR A 114 3.38 -38.71 3.30
CA THR A 114 2.27 -39.00 4.22
C THR A 114 1.05 -38.13 3.86
N ASP A 115 -0.14 -38.57 4.25
CA ASP A 115 -1.38 -37.83 3.97
C ASP A 115 -1.33 -36.37 4.45
N ARG A 116 -0.73 -36.13 5.63
CA ARG A 116 -0.55 -34.76 6.15
C ARG A 116 0.47 -33.94 5.39
N GLU A 117 1.56 -34.54 4.95
CA GLU A 117 2.54 -33.86 4.09
C GLU A 117 1.92 -33.48 2.74
N LYS A 118 1.16 -34.41 2.14
CA LYS A 118 0.47 -34.22 0.88
C LYS A 118 -0.60 -33.14 0.98
N GLU A 119 -1.44 -33.17 2.01
CA GLU A 119 -2.49 -32.18 2.25
C GLU A 119 -1.90 -30.75 2.39
N MET A 120 -0.89 -30.58 3.26
CA MET A 120 -0.26 -29.26 3.46
C MET A 120 0.49 -28.77 2.21
N LEU A 121 1.12 -29.68 1.46
CA LEU A 121 1.82 -29.33 0.22
C LEU A 121 0.83 -28.90 -0.88
N LEU A 122 -0.29 -29.61 -1.04
CA LEU A 122 -1.32 -29.27 -2.03
C LEU A 122 -1.98 -27.93 -1.71
N LEU A 123 -2.36 -27.68 -0.46
CA LEU A 123 -2.92 -26.39 -0.04
C LEU A 123 -1.96 -25.22 -0.30
N HIS A 124 -0.66 -25.46 -0.19
CA HIS A 124 0.32 -24.42 -0.46
C HIS A 124 0.65 -24.26 -1.96
N LYS A 125 0.81 -25.35 -2.70
CA LYS A 125 1.32 -25.34 -4.09
C LYS A 125 0.23 -25.33 -5.16
N ALA A 126 -0.93 -25.93 -4.91
CA ALA A 126 -2.06 -25.92 -5.83
C ALA A 126 -2.98 -24.73 -5.54
N GLU A 127 -3.37 -24.54 -4.27
CA GLU A 127 -4.32 -23.48 -3.86
C GLU A 127 -3.63 -22.16 -3.48
N CYS A 128 -2.30 -22.10 -3.52
CA CYS A 128 -1.50 -20.91 -3.21
C CYS A 128 -1.78 -20.28 -1.83
N PHE A 129 -2.22 -21.07 -0.84
CA PHE A 129 -2.48 -20.55 0.50
C PHE A 129 -1.18 -20.22 1.25
N SER A 130 -1.25 -19.17 2.08
CA SER A 130 -0.17 -18.83 2.99
C SER A 130 -0.06 -19.88 4.10
N TYR A 131 1.14 -20.06 4.67
CA TYR A 131 1.35 -21.00 5.78
C TYR A 131 0.47 -20.70 7.00
N GLU A 132 0.12 -19.43 7.19
CA GLU A 132 -0.75 -18.98 8.27
C GLU A 132 -2.21 -19.34 8.03
N ARG A 133 -2.67 -19.22 6.77
CA ARG A 133 -4.00 -19.68 6.36
C ARG A 133 -4.14 -21.20 6.50
N ILE A 134 -3.11 -21.95 6.08
CA ILE A 134 -3.09 -23.41 6.20
C ILE A 134 -3.07 -23.83 7.68
N ALA A 135 -2.28 -23.14 8.51
CA ALA A 135 -2.23 -23.38 9.95
C ALA A 135 -3.60 -23.19 10.61
N ALA A 136 -4.31 -22.12 10.26
CA ALA A 136 -5.67 -21.87 10.74
C ALA A 136 -6.67 -22.92 10.25
N LEU A 137 -6.59 -23.31 8.96
CA LEU A 137 -7.49 -24.29 8.35
C LEU A 137 -7.36 -25.67 9.00
N LEU A 138 -6.13 -26.11 9.27
CA LEU A 138 -5.83 -27.44 9.82
C LEU A 138 -5.69 -27.44 11.35
N ASN A 139 -5.93 -26.29 11.99
CA ASN A 139 -5.78 -26.06 13.43
C ASN A 139 -4.43 -26.53 14.00
N VAL A 140 -3.33 -26.11 13.35
CA VAL A 140 -1.96 -26.40 13.76
C VAL A 140 -1.15 -25.12 13.85
N LYS A 141 0.05 -25.18 14.45
CA LYS A 141 0.96 -24.03 14.47
C LYS A 141 1.58 -23.80 13.09
N LYS A 142 1.83 -22.53 12.74
CA LYS A 142 2.53 -22.14 11.50
C LYS A 142 3.89 -22.83 11.31
N SER A 143 4.62 -23.02 12.41
CA SER A 143 5.90 -23.74 12.42
C SER A 143 5.73 -25.21 12.01
N THR A 144 4.64 -25.87 12.42
CA THR A 144 4.32 -27.23 12.00
C THR A 144 4.14 -27.28 10.49
N VAL A 145 3.34 -26.39 9.91
CA VAL A 145 3.13 -26.32 8.45
C VAL A 145 4.45 -26.14 7.69
N GLN A 146 5.29 -25.19 8.14
CA GLN A 146 6.61 -24.94 7.54
C GLN A 146 7.50 -26.18 7.55
N THR A 147 7.63 -26.84 8.71
CA THR A 147 8.49 -28.02 8.85
C THR A 147 7.98 -29.21 8.05
N THR A 148 6.66 -29.43 8.02
CA THR A 148 6.03 -30.51 7.26
C THR A 148 6.22 -30.31 5.75
N ILE A 149 5.99 -29.10 5.23
CA ILE A 149 6.21 -28.79 3.81
C ILE A 149 7.68 -28.93 3.45
N LYS A 150 8.61 -28.48 4.31
CA LYS A 150 10.05 -28.65 4.08
C LYS A 150 10.45 -30.12 3.98
N ARG A 151 9.93 -30.98 4.87
CA ARG A 151 10.18 -32.43 4.83
C ARG A 151 9.61 -33.07 3.56
N ALA A 152 8.39 -32.70 3.18
CA ALA A 152 7.73 -33.15 1.96
C ALA A 152 8.58 -32.83 0.72
N LEU A 153 9.09 -31.60 0.61
CA LEU A 153 9.94 -31.18 -0.51
C LEU A 153 11.28 -31.93 -0.53
N LEU A 154 11.90 -32.17 0.62
CA LEU A 154 13.14 -32.95 0.71
C LEU A 154 12.95 -34.40 0.23
N LYS A 155 11.81 -35.03 0.55
CA LYS A 155 11.50 -36.39 0.06
C LYS A 155 11.38 -36.43 -1.47
N ILE A 156 10.67 -35.46 -2.05
CA ILE A 156 10.51 -35.35 -3.50
C ILE A 156 11.87 -35.09 -4.17
N GLN A 157 12.68 -34.18 -3.60
CA GLN A 157 14.00 -33.88 -4.14
C GLN A 157 14.90 -35.12 -4.14
N LYS A 158 14.92 -35.87 -3.04
CA LYS A 158 15.70 -37.11 -2.94
C LYS A 158 15.29 -38.13 -4.01
N GLN A 159 13.99 -38.33 -4.21
CA GLN A 159 13.48 -39.22 -5.26
C GLN A 159 13.90 -38.74 -6.66
N GLN A 160 13.88 -37.44 -6.93
CA GLN A 160 14.32 -36.89 -8.21
C GLN A 160 15.83 -37.10 -8.43
N GLU A 161 16.64 -36.99 -7.38
CA GLU A 161 18.08 -37.26 -7.44
C GLU A 161 18.37 -38.75 -7.69
N GLU A 162 17.69 -39.65 -6.99
CA GLU A 162 17.80 -41.12 -7.20
C GLU A 162 17.44 -41.51 -8.64
N LYS A 163 16.35 -40.94 -9.20
CA LYS A 163 15.94 -41.18 -10.59
C LYS A 163 16.91 -40.61 -11.62
N LYS A 164 17.64 -39.53 -11.30
CA LYS A 164 18.69 -38.99 -12.18
C LYS A 164 19.97 -39.83 -12.15
N GLN A 165 20.24 -40.52 -11.05
CA GLN A 165 21.44 -41.34 -10.85
C GLN A 165 21.29 -42.77 -11.39
N SER A 166 20.06 -43.26 -11.60
CA SER A 166 19.77 -44.49 -12.33
C SER A 166 19.25 -44.18 -13.74
N PRO A 167 20.11 -43.83 -14.71
CA PRO A 167 19.68 -43.78 -16.10
C PRO A 167 19.38 -45.21 -16.54
N ALA A 168 18.11 -45.48 -16.85
CA ALA A 168 17.73 -46.62 -17.68
C ALA A 168 18.17 -46.36 -19.13
#